data_AF-A0A286TUC6-F1
#
_entry.id   AF-A0A286TUC6-F1
#
_cell.length_a   1.000
_cell.length_b   1.000
_cell.length_c   1.000
_cell.angle_alpha   90.00
_cell.angle_beta   90.00
_cell.angle_gamma   90.00
#
_symmetry.space_group_name_H-M   'P 1'
#
loop_
_entity.id
_entity.type
_entity.pdbx_description
1 polymer ?
#
loop_
_entity_poly.entity_id
_entity_poly.type
_entity_poly.pdbx_seq_one_letter_code
_entity_poly.pdbx_strand_id
1 'polypeptide(L)' 'MSNEKNEEIGRYFGIKGSTVSDVLKGVEAMAEKDRKLRKETETLKWAVYY' A
#
# COMPACT_ATOMS: atom_id res chain seq x y z
N MET A 1 8.06 1.34 6.57
CA MET A 1 8.53 2.01 5.34
C MET A 1 9.38 3.20 5.74
N SER A 2 10.43 3.55 4.98
CA SER A 2 11.14 4.81 5.24
C SER A 2 10.25 5.99 4.89
N ASN A 3 10.37 7.09 5.64
CA ASN A 3 9.61 8.31 5.40
C ASN A 3 9.81 8.82 3.95
N GLU A 4 11.02 8.64 3.44
CA GLU A 4 11.45 9.02 2.09
C GLU A 4 10.69 8.27 0.97
N LYS A 5 10.43 6.97 1.14
CA LYS A 5 9.61 6.19 0.19
C LYS A 5 8.17 6.67 0.17
N ASN A 6 7.61 7.00 1.33
CA ASN A 6 6.25 7.51 1.40
C ASN A 6 6.15 8.89 0.75
N GLU A 7 7.17 9.74 0.87
CA GLU A 7 7.23 11.01 0.16
C GLU A 7 7.33 10.84 -1.35
N GLU A 8 8.11 9.87 -1.83
CA GLU A 8 8.21 9.58 -3.26
C GLU A 8 6.87 9.10 -3.85
N ILE A 9 6.22 8.14 -3.19
CA ILE A 9 4.87 7.68 -3.55
C ILE A 9 3.88 8.85 -3.50
N GLY A 10 3.96 9.66 -2.45
CA GLY A 10 3.12 10.84 -2.28
C GLY A 10 3.26 11.82 -3.44
N ARG A 11 4.50 12.15 -3.83
CA ARG A 11 4.79 13.01 -4.99
C ARG A 11 4.21 12.44 -6.28
N TYR A 12 4.34 11.13 -6.52
CA TYR A 12 3.79 10.47 -7.70
C TYR A 12 2.27 10.60 -7.79
N PHE A 13 1.56 10.41 -6.68
CA PHE A 13 0.11 10.49 -6.62
C PHE A 13 -0.45 11.89 -6.31
N GLY A 14 0.41 12.90 -6.13
CA GLY A 14 0.00 14.26 -5.77
C GLY A 14 -0.56 14.39 -4.34
N ILE A 15 -0.19 13.50 -3.42
CA ILE A 15 -0.62 13.50 -2.02
C ILE A 15 0.57 13.63 -1.06
N LYS A 16 0.32 14.01 0.20
CA LYS A 16 1.38 14.09 1.21
C LYS A 16 1.88 12.70 1.57
N GLY A 17 3.18 12.55 1.82
CA GLY A 17 3.77 11.28 2.25
C GLY A 17 3.15 10.73 3.55
N SER A 18 2.71 11.60 4.46
CA SER A 18 1.94 11.19 5.64
C SER A 18 0.62 10.51 5.26
N THR A 19 -0.09 11.04 4.26
CA THR A 19 -1.35 10.48 3.75
C THR A 19 -1.16 9.11 3.12
N VAL A 20 -0.01 8.86 2.49
CA VAL A 20 0.35 7.52 1.97
C VAL A 20 0.35 6.49 3.10
N SER A 21 0.91 6.82 4.26
CA SER A 21 0.94 5.88 5.38
C SER A 21 -0.46 5.53 5.90
N ASP A 22 -1.38 6.50 5.92
CA ASP A 22 -2.74 6.28 6.40
C ASP A 22 -3.56 5.44 5.41
N VAL A 23 -3.39 5.70 4.11
CA VAL A 23 -4.01 4.89 3.04
C VAL A 23 -3.51 3.44 3.10
N LEU A 24 -2.21 3.23 3.27
CA LEU A 24 -1.64 1.88 3.36
C LEU A 24 -2.22 1.10 4.55
N LYS A 25 -2.31 1.71 5.72
CA LYS A 25 -2.94 1.08 6.90
C LYS A 25 -4.40 0.73 6.64
N GLY A 26 -5.13 1.61 5.96
CA GLY A 26 -6.52 1.34 5.58
C GLY A 26 -6.64 0.14 4.65
N VAL A 27 -5.79 0.06 3.63
CA VAL A 27 -5.75 -1.07 2.69
C VAL A 27 -5.37 -2.38 3.38
N GLU A 28 -4.38 -2.36 4.28
CA GLU A 28 -4.00 -3.53 5.08
C GLU A 28 -5.17 -4.03 5.95
N ALA A 29 -5.84 -3.12 6.67
CA ALA A 29 -7.00 -3.46 7.51
C ALA A 29 -8.20 -3.99 6.69
N MET A 30 -8.40 -3.50 5.46
CA MET A 30 -9.42 -4.03 4.54
C MET A 30 -9.05 -5.42 4.03
N ALA A 31 -7.78 -5.63 3.65
CA ALA A 31 -7.28 -6.92 3.18
C ALA A 31 -7.31 -8.01 4.27
N GLU A 32 -7.16 -7.65 5.54
CA GLU A 32 -7.33 -8.60 6.65
C GLU A 32 -8.76 -9.13 6.77
N LYS A 33 -9.76 -8.28 6.49
CA LYS A 33 -11.19 -8.60 6.65
C LYS A 33 -11.80 -9.22 5.39
N ASP A 34 -11.27 -8.90 4.22
CA ASP A 34 -11.77 -9.38 2.94
C ASP A 34 -10.82 -10.41 2.30
N ARG A 35 -11.28 -11.66 2.23
CA ARG A 35 -10.53 -12.79 1.64
C ARG A 35 -10.15 -12.57 0.19
N LYS A 36 -10.96 -11.83 -0.59
CA LYS A 36 -10.68 -11.52 -2.00
C LYS A 36 -9.55 -10.50 -2.09
N LEU A 37 -9.64 -9.40 -1.33
CA LEU A 37 -8.58 -8.37 -1.29
C LEU A 37 -7.26 -8.94 -0.78
N ARG A 38 -7.30 -9.86 0.20
CA ARG A 38 -6.10 -10.55 0.67
C ARG A 38 -5.40 -11.33 -0.44
N LYS A 39 -6.16 -12.14 -1.19
CA LYS A 39 -5.63 -12.92 -2.31
C LYS A 39 -5.04 -12.03 -3.41
N GLU A 40 -5.75 -10.98 -3.79
CA GLU A 40 -5.26 -10.04 -4.80
C GLU A 40 -3.96 -9.35 -4.35
N THR A 41 -3.87 -8.96 -3.08
CA THR A 41 -2.66 -8.37 -2.50
C THR A 41 -1.49 -9.35 -2.48
N GLU A 42 -1.74 -10.62 -2.14
CA GLU A 42 -0.73 -11.68 -2.18
C GLU A 42 -0.25 -11.95 -3.61
N THR A 43 -1.16 -12.03 -4.59
CA THR A 43 -0.81 -12.19 -6.01
C THR A 43 0.03 -11.03 -6.52
N LEU A 44 -0.35 -9.79 -6.21
CA LEU A 44 0.42 -8.60 -6.61
C LEU A 44 1.80 -8.56 -5.97
N LYS A 45 1.93 -8.96 -4.70
CA LYS A 45 3.24 -9.12 -4.05
C LYS A 45 4.11 -10.12 -4.82
N TRP A 46 3.56 -11.29 -5.17
CA TRP A 46 4.29 -12.29 -5.94
C TRP A 46 4.77 -11.76 -7.30
N ALA A 47 3.94 -11.00 -8.01
CA ALA A 47 4.28 -10.44 -9.34
C ALA A 47 5.32 -9.30 -9.31
N VAL A 48 5.58 -8.71 -8.15
CA VAL A 48 6.62 -7.66 -7.99
C VAL A 48 7.95 -8.25 -7.52
N TYR A 49 7.91 -9.40 -6.84
CA TYR A 49 9.10 -10.07 -6.29
C TYR A 49 9.74 -11.09 -7.24
N TYR A 50 9.03 -11.54 -8.28
CA TYR A 50 9.50 -12.42 -9.35
C TYR A 50 9.31 -11.74 -10.70
#